data_AF-A0A7V4HGX4-F1
#
_entry.id   AF-A0A7V4HGX4-F1
#
_cell.length_a   1.000
_cell.length_b   1.000
_cell.length_c   1.000
_cell.angle_alpha   90.00
_cell.angle_beta   90.00
_cell.angle_gamma   90.00
#
_symmetry.space_group_name_H-M   'P 1'
#
loop_
_entity.id
_entity.type
_entity.pdbx_description
1 polymer ?
#
loop_
_entity_poly.entity_id
_entity_poly.type
_entity_poly.pdbx_seq_one_letter_code
_entity_poly.pdbx_strand_id
1 'polypeptide(L)'
;MNRARETSAGVSEAVVALLPEAAEFLRGLIRRPSLPGRETEAMRFVEDSFSRAGLKTRRLNLSNALKSDPDYSDPIPDIDYDGRFNVIAELDSGSPGRTLVLNTHLDVVPPSDDMREPWTPSGDGKVVRGRGACDAKGQAAAIYLVMRALRESGVLKKGRVTAHLVVEEENGGNGTLAMIRSCEGGDACVVFEPSDGKLFTSVRGAVWFRLQCRGRAGHSGQAAVTKSALLMARDAMRLMEEYHADLLKRSRGFPLFDIYENPMPLTFGRLNAGNWPAAAPASATLEGVLGFLPNMTKEKVMAELRSLIAAGGLFTPENSGLHFMYRHDCSVLEDGHWLSRMFLQAAARSGVPLREAGMPASCDAWFYSRMLGIPALVVGPGSLGVAHSKDEHITLQEIEDVARAAAEFARLFCGGET
;
A
#
# COMPACT_ATOMS: atom_id res chain seq x y z
N MET A 1 -13.97 26.51 24.15
CA MET A 1 -12.51 26.38 23.92
C MET A 1 -11.79 25.57 25.00
N ASN A 2 -12.03 25.74 26.32
CA ASN A 2 -11.34 24.96 27.37
C ASN A 2 -11.61 23.45 27.33
N ARG A 3 -12.88 23.02 27.26
CA ARG A 3 -13.23 21.60 27.32
C ARG A 3 -12.69 20.75 26.16
N ALA A 4 -12.60 21.35 24.96
CA ALA A 4 -12.03 20.70 23.78
C ALA A 4 -10.50 20.54 23.85
N ARG A 5 -9.81 21.51 24.49
CA ARG A 5 -8.37 21.42 24.76
C ARG A 5 -8.06 20.38 25.83
N GLU A 6 -8.88 20.30 26.88
CA GLU A 6 -8.75 19.27 27.93
C GLU A 6 -8.95 17.85 27.38
N THR A 7 -9.90 17.63 26.46
CA THR A 7 -10.10 16.31 25.84
C THR A 7 -9.01 15.93 24.84
N SER A 8 -8.47 16.90 24.09
CA SER A 8 -7.34 16.67 23.17
C SER A 8 -6.03 16.37 23.92
N ALA A 9 -5.83 17.01 25.09
CA ALA A 9 -4.74 16.67 26.00
C ALA A 9 -4.88 15.23 26.51
N GLY A 10 -6.08 14.81 26.92
CA GLY A 10 -6.31 13.46 27.46
C GLY A 10 -6.01 12.32 26.47
N VAL A 11 -6.34 12.46 25.18
CA VAL A 11 -6.00 11.41 24.18
C VAL A 11 -4.50 11.42 23.86
N SER A 12 -3.87 12.60 23.81
CA SER A 12 -2.43 12.72 23.54
C SER A 12 -1.59 12.15 24.69
N GLU A 13 -1.99 12.38 25.93
CA GLU A 13 -1.37 11.78 27.13
C GLU A 13 -1.47 10.26 27.11
N ALA A 14 -2.64 9.72 26.73
CA ALA A 14 -2.83 8.28 26.59
C ALA A 14 -1.89 7.68 25.51
N VAL A 15 -1.71 8.37 24.37
CA VAL A 15 -0.75 7.95 23.34
C VAL A 15 0.67 7.84 23.91
N VAL A 16 1.14 8.85 24.67
CA VAL A 16 2.48 8.82 25.28
C VAL A 16 2.62 7.66 26.25
N ALA A 17 1.64 7.50 27.14
CA ALA A 17 1.67 6.46 28.17
C ALA A 17 1.69 5.04 27.57
N LEU A 18 1.08 4.86 26.39
CA LEU A 18 0.92 3.56 25.73
C LEU A 18 2.00 3.29 24.67
N LEU A 19 2.86 4.26 24.35
CA LEU A 19 3.92 4.11 23.34
C LEU A 19 4.89 2.94 23.64
N PRO A 20 5.35 2.69 24.89
CA PRO A 20 6.19 1.53 25.18
C PRO A 20 5.51 0.20 24.86
N GLU A 21 4.19 0.14 25.04
CA GLU A 21 3.42 -1.06 24.73
C GLU A 21 3.28 -1.27 23.21
N ALA A 22 3.01 -0.20 22.46
CA ALA A 22 2.99 -0.23 21.00
C ALA A 22 4.35 -0.63 20.41
N ALA A 23 5.45 -0.21 21.04
CA ALA A 23 6.79 -0.64 20.66
C ALA A 23 7.01 -2.15 20.87
N GLU A 24 6.53 -2.72 21.98
CA GLU A 24 6.59 -4.17 22.20
C GLU A 24 5.68 -4.95 21.24
N PHE A 25 4.51 -4.41 20.92
CA PHE A 25 3.65 -4.94 19.88
C PHE A 25 4.37 -4.99 18.53
N LEU A 26 5.03 -3.90 18.11
CA LEU A 26 5.83 -3.83 16.88
C LEU A 26 6.95 -4.88 16.88
N ARG A 27 7.73 -4.97 17.97
CA ARG A 27 8.78 -5.99 18.09
C ARG A 27 8.21 -7.41 18.01
N GLY A 28 7.05 -7.65 18.63
CA GLY A 28 6.33 -8.92 18.52
C GLY A 28 5.93 -9.23 17.07
N LEU A 29 5.45 -8.25 16.34
CA LEU A 29 5.10 -8.37 14.93
C LEU A 29 6.32 -8.65 14.05
N ILE A 30 7.44 -7.96 14.24
CA ILE A 30 8.68 -8.16 13.46
C ILE A 30 9.21 -9.58 13.62
N ARG A 31 9.11 -10.17 14.82
CA ARG A 31 9.51 -11.57 15.09
C ARG A 31 8.76 -12.63 14.29
N ARG A 32 7.67 -12.25 13.63
CA ARG A 32 6.78 -13.14 12.87
C ARG A 32 6.91 -12.83 11.38
N PRO A 33 7.69 -13.61 10.62
CA PRO A 33 7.77 -13.44 9.18
C PRO A 33 6.37 -13.49 8.56
N SER A 34 6.05 -12.54 7.72
CA SER A 34 4.74 -12.40 7.08
C SER A 34 4.91 -12.13 5.59
N LEU A 35 5.77 -12.91 4.93
CA LEU A 35 5.87 -12.88 3.48
C LEU A 35 4.52 -13.25 2.85
N PRO A 36 4.23 -12.83 1.61
CA PRO A 36 2.99 -13.18 0.93
C PRO A 36 2.70 -14.69 0.98
N GLY A 37 1.48 -15.04 1.40
CA GLY A 37 1.03 -16.42 1.63
C GLY A 37 1.47 -17.05 2.95
N ARG A 38 2.22 -16.32 3.80
CA ARG A 38 2.73 -16.80 5.11
C ARG A 38 2.38 -15.87 6.27
N GLU A 39 1.30 -15.11 6.16
CA GLU A 39 0.93 -14.04 7.10
C GLU A 39 0.20 -14.55 8.34
N THR A 40 -0.26 -15.80 8.35
CA THR A 40 -1.17 -16.37 9.35
C THR A 40 -0.69 -16.18 10.79
N GLU A 41 0.60 -16.37 11.08
CA GLU A 41 1.12 -16.18 12.44
C GLU A 41 1.07 -14.71 12.88
N ALA A 42 1.45 -13.79 11.99
CA ALA A 42 1.36 -12.36 12.25
C ALA A 42 -0.09 -11.91 12.44
N MET A 43 -1.01 -12.40 11.59
CA MET A 43 -2.45 -12.11 11.71
C MET A 43 -3.05 -12.60 13.04
N ARG A 44 -2.70 -13.82 13.49
CA ARG A 44 -3.13 -14.33 14.81
C ARG A 44 -2.57 -13.50 15.95
N PHE A 45 -1.29 -13.13 15.88
CA PHE A 45 -0.68 -12.28 16.90
C PHE A 45 -1.39 -10.93 17.00
N VAL A 46 -1.72 -10.32 15.87
CA VAL A 46 -2.47 -9.06 15.82
C VAL A 46 -3.86 -9.21 16.40
N GLU A 47 -4.62 -10.23 15.99
CA GLU A 47 -5.94 -10.49 16.56
C GLU A 47 -5.89 -10.66 18.08
N ASP A 48 -4.93 -11.45 18.58
CA ASP A 48 -4.73 -11.69 20.02
C ASP A 48 -4.35 -10.39 20.74
N SER A 49 -3.45 -9.59 20.19
CA SER A 49 -3.01 -8.32 20.78
C SER A 49 -4.15 -7.31 20.88
N PHE A 50 -4.92 -7.12 19.80
CA PHE A 50 -6.08 -6.22 19.81
C PHE A 50 -7.20 -6.73 20.74
N SER A 51 -7.41 -8.06 20.80
CA SER A 51 -8.39 -8.66 21.71
C SER A 51 -8.00 -8.50 23.20
N ARG A 52 -6.73 -8.77 23.55
CA ARG A 52 -6.21 -8.56 24.92
C ARG A 52 -6.23 -7.10 25.36
N ALA A 53 -6.08 -6.20 24.39
CA ALA A 53 -6.29 -4.77 24.55
C ALA A 53 -7.74 -4.36 24.82
N GLY A 54 -8.68 -5.31 24.80
CA GLY A 54 -10.10 -5.10 25.05
C GLY A 54 -10.83 -4.44 23.88
N LEU A 55 -10.32 -4.59 22.66
CA LEU A 55 -11.00 -4.23 21.41
C LEU A 55 -11.75 -5.44 20.87
N LYS A 56 -12.89 -5.20 20.23
CA LYS A 56 -13.66 -6.30 19.61
C LYS A 56 -12.97 -6.69 18.31
N THR A 57 -12.55 -7.94 18.18
CA THR A 57 -11.89 -8.44 16.96
C THR A 57 -12.75 -9.48 16.25
N ARG A 58 -12.56 -9.58 14.93
CA ARG A 58 -13.07 -10.68 14.12
C ARG A 58 -12.20 -10.88 12.88
N ARG A 59 -12.29 -12.07 12.30
CA ARG A 59 -11.62 -12.43 11.06
C ARG A 59 -12.54 -12.23 9.88
N LEU A 60 -12.00 -11.71 8.79
CA LEU A 60 -12.59 -11.87 7.46
C LEU A 60 -11.81 -12.97 6.75
N ASN A 61 -12.41 -14.16 6.62
CA ASN A 61 -11.78 -15.27 5.93
C ASN A 61 -11.73 -15.00 4.43
N LEU A 62 -10.57 -15.23 3.84
CA LEU A 62 -10.37 -15.18 2.40
C LEU A 62 -10.76 -16.52 1.78
N SER A 63 -11.04 -16.51 0.48
CA SER A 63 -11.36 -17.72 -0.28
C SER A 63 -10.85 -17.62 -1.70
N ASN A 64 -10.55 -18.78 -2.30
CA ASN A 64 -10.18 -18.89 -3.70
C ASN A 64 -11.24 -18.35 -4.69
N ALA A 65 -12.48 -18.12 -4.24
CA ALA A 65 -13.48 -17.40 -5.02
C ALA A 65 -13.00 -16.00 -5.46
N LEU A 66 -12.10 -15.37 -4.68
CA LEU A 66 -11.53 -14.05 -4.97
C LEU A 66 -10.75 -14.03 -6.30
N LYS A 67 -10.18 -15.17 -6.73
CA LYS A 67 -9.46 -15.30 -8.01
C LYS A 67 -10.33 -15.03 -9.24
N SER A 68 -11.65 -15.08 -9.08
CA SER A 68 -12.61 -14.76 -10.15
C SER A 68 -13.09 -13.31 -10.11
N ASP A 69 -12.68 -12.50 -9.13
CA ASP A 69 -13.04 -11.08 -9.06
C ASP A 69 -12.36 -10.32 -10.22
N PRO A 70 -13.09 -9.45 -10.94
CA PRO A 70 -12.52 -8.70 -12.05
C PRO A 70 -11.36 -7.76 -11.65
N ASP A 71 -11.25 -7.38 -10.38
CA ASP A 71 -10.19 -6.53 -9.83
C ASP A 71 -9.06 -7.34 -9.15
N TYR A 72 -9.09 -8.68 -9.21
CA TYR A 72 -8.07 -9.57 -8.65
C TYR A 72 -6.67 -9.33 -9.24
N SER A 73 -5.65 -9.26 -8.39
CA SER A 73 -4.25 -9.16 -8.81
C SER A 73 -3.51 -10.49 -8.58
N ASP A 74 -2.66 -10.90 -9.53
CA ASP A 74 -1.98 -12.21 -9.55
C ASP A 74 -0.46 -12.15 -9.78
N PRO A 75 0.30 -11.21 -9.17
CA PRO A 75 1.75 -11.15 -9.40
C PRO A 75 2.50 -12.33 -8.79
N ILE A 76 1.91 -12.97 -7.77
CA ILE A 76 2.42 -14.19 -7.16
C ILE A 76 1.57 -15.36 -7.65
N PRO A 77 2.15 -16.29 -8.44
CA PRO A 77 1.41 -17.43 -8.96
C PRO A 77 1.00 -18.38 -7.82
N ASP A 78 -0.12 -19.07 -8.03
CA ASP A 78 -0.57 -20.20 -7.21
C ASP A 78 -0.79 -19.91 -5.72
N ILE A 79 -0.97 -18.63 -5.34
CA ILE A 79 -1.29 -18.29 -3.96
C ILE A 79 -2.65 -18.87 -3.56
N ASP A 80 -2.71 -19.59 -2.45
CA ASP A 80 -3.95 -20.13 -1.91
C ASP A 80 -4.55 -19.12 -0.92
N TYR A 81 -5.86 -18.91 -0.99
CA TYR A 81 -6.59 -18.03 -0.08
C TYR A 81 -7.33 -18.77 1.01
N ASP A 82 -7.66 -20.05 0.80
CA ASP A 82 -8.44 -20.80 1.78
C ASP A 82 -7.61 -20.99 3.06
N GLY A 83 -8.16 -20.57 4.20
CA GLY A 83 -7.46 -20.59 5.50
C GLY A 83 -6.63 -19.35 5.82
N ARG A 84 -6.50 -18.40 4.88
CA ARG A 84 -5.97 -17.04 5.16
C ARG A 84 -7.12 -16.11 5.51
N PHE A 85 -6.80 -15.04 6.23
CA PHE A 85 -7.80 -14.09 6.70
C PHE A 85 -7.18 -12.73 6.98
N ASN A 86 -8.01 -11.71 6.87
CA ASN A 86 -7.72 -10.40 7.43
C ASN A 86 -8.29 -10.27 8.85
N VAL A 87 -7.80 -9.29 9.60
CA VAL A 87 -8.31 -8.97 10.94
C VAL A 87 -9.02 -7.63 10.92
N ILE A 88 -10.20 -7.59 11.53
CA ILE A 88 -10.95 -6.36 11.80
C ILE A 88 -10.99 -6.16 13.30
N ALA A 89 -10.49 -5.03 13.78
CA ALA A 89 -10.59 -4.63 15.18
C ALA A 89 -11.46 -3.38 15.30
N GLU A 90 -12.33 -3.33 16.30
CA GLU A 90 -13.38 -2.32 16.40
C GLU A 90 -13.42 -1.70 17.80
N LEU A 91 -13.57 -0.36 17.81
CA LEU A 91 -13.96 0.43 18.97
C LEU A 91 -15.24 1.20 18.61
N ASP A 92 -16.35 0.80 19.23
CA ASP A 92 -17.67 1.44 19.04
C ASP A 92 -18.05 2.19 20.32
N SER A 93 -18.48 3.44 20.17
CA SER A 93 -18.94 4.25 21.31
C SER A 93 -20.34 3.82 21.82
N GLY A 94 -21.06 2.98 21.07
CA GLY A 94 -22.44 2.59 21.32
C GLY A 94 -23.46 3.71 21.06
N SER A 95 -23.05 4.81 20.43
CA SER A 95 -23.89 5.97 20.14
C SER A 95 -23.78 6.36 18.66
N PRO A 96 -24.87 6.83 18.01
CA PRO A 96 -24.83 7.21 16.59
C PRO A 96 -23.76 8.25 16.27
N GLY A 97 -23.04 8.05 15.17
CA GLY A 97 -21.98 8.91 14.66
C GLY A 97 -21.35 8.32 13.40
N ARG A 98 -20.28 8.95 12.90
CA ARG A 98 -19.55 8.47 11.72
C ARG A 98 -18.67 7.27 12.05
N THR A 99 -18.40 6.42 11.07
CA THR A 99 -17.46 5.31 11.13
C THR A 99 -16.18 5.66 10.40
N LEU A 100 -15.05 5.66 11.09
CA LEU A 100 -13.73 5.83 10.49
C LEU A 100 -13.03 4.48 10.30
N VAL A 101 -12.57 4.20 9.09
CA VAL A 101 -11.69 3.07 8.81
C VAL A 101 -10.23 3.50 8.91
N LEU A 102 -9.43 2.74 9.66
CA LEU A 102 -7.97 2.80 9.65
C LEU A 102 -7.47 1.54 8.93
N ASN A 103 -6.66 1.66 7.88
CA ASN A 103 -6.21 0.52 7.10
C ASN A 103 -4.68 0.46 7.05
N THR A 104 -4.12 -0.75 7.13
CA THR A 104 -2.71 -1.04 6.87
C THR A 104 -2.57 -2.52 6.55
N HIS A 105 -1.47 -2.89 5.92
CA HIS A 105 -1.14 -4.28 5.65
C HIS A 105 -0.16 -4.87 6.66
N LEU A 106 -0.11 -6.21 6.72
CA LEU A 106 0.86 -6.96 7.53
C LEU A 106 1.82 -7.81 6.71
N ASP A 107 1.54 -8.04 5.42
CA ASP A 107 2.52 -8.66 4.56
C ASP A 107 3.72 -7.74 4.35
N VAL A 108 4.88 -8.33 4.11
CA VAL A 108 6.14 -7.60 3.90
C VAL A 108 6.87 -8.19 2.70
N VAL A 109 7.61 -7.37 1.97
CA VAL A 109 8.54 -7.88 0.95
C VAL A 109 9.62 -8.82 1.51
N PRO A 110 10.23 -9.68 0.68
CA PRO A 110 11.45 -10.40 1.04
C PRO A 110 12.55 -9.45 1.58
N PRO A 111 13.29 -9.84 2.63
CA PRO A 111 14.45 -9.08 3.08
C PRO A 111 15.51 -8.94 1.97
N SER A 112 16.22 -7.81 1.96
CA SER A 112 17.40 -7.63 1.11
C SER A 112 18.47 -8.67 1.46
N ASP A 113 19.25 -9.11 0.47
CA ASP A 113 20.26 -10.18 0.63
C ASP A 113 21.30 -9.89 1.72
N ASP A 114 21.59 -8.61 2.00
CA ASP A 114 22.57 -8.18 3.01
C ASP A 114 21.94 -7.73 4.34
N MET A 115 20.62 -7.89 4.51
CA MET A 115 19.93 -7.62 5.77
C MET A 115 20.21 -8.73 6.80
N ARG A 116 20.88 -8.39 7.89
CA ARG A 116 21.17 -9.34 8.97
C ARG A 116 19.99 -9.47 9.91
N GLU A 117 19.64 -10.71 10.26
CA GLU A 117 18.62 -11.02 11.27
C GLU A 117 17.30 -10.23 11.08
N PRO A 118 16.66 -10.27 9.89
CA PRO A 118 15.53 -9.40 9.55
C PRO A 118 14.32 -9.53 10.49
N TRP A 119 14.20 -10.68 11.16
CA TRP A 119 13.10 -11.03 12.07
C TRP A 119 13.50 -10.87 13.55
N THR A 120 14.72 -10.43 13.85
CA THR A 120 15.17 -10.16 15.21
C THR A 120 15.17 -8.65 15.43
N PRO A 121 14.10 -8.07 16.00
CA PRO A 121 14.00 -6.63 16.14
C PRO A 121 15.13 -6.10 17.02
N SER A 122 15.78 -5.03 16.58
CA SER A 122 16.88 -4.38 17.30
C SER A 122 16.67 -2.87 17.43
N GLY A 123 17.51 -2.19 18.20
CA GLY A 123 17.45 -0.75 18.40
C GLY A 123 17.78 -0.30 19.82
N ASP A 124 17.63 0.99 20.10
CA ASP A 124 18.08 1.68 21.32
C ASP A 124 16.94 2.22 22.18
N GLY A 125 15.73 1.67 21.99
CA GLY A 125 14.52 2.13 22.68
C GLY A 125 13.89 3.38 22.05
N LYS A 126 14.56 4.07 21.13
CA LYS A 126 13.98 5.17 20.32
C LYS A 126 13.73 4.74 18.89
N VAL A 127 14.55 3.85 18.37
CA VAL A 127 14.42 3.26 17.03
C VAL A 127 14.12 1.78 17.14
N VAL A 128 13.27 1.27 16.26
CA VAL A 128 13.07 -0.16 16.03
C VAL A 128 13.52 -0.50 14.61
N ARG A 129 14.37 -1.51 14.48
CA ARG A 129 14.89 -2.01 13.19
C ARG A 129 14.42 -3.43 12.94
N GLY A 130 14.21 -3.78 11.68
CA GLY A 130 13.78 -5.10 11.24
C GLY A 130 12.90 -5.03 10.00
N ARG A 131 12.69 -6.17 9.32
CA ARG A 131 11.82 -6.23 8.14
C ARG A 131 10.37 -5.95 8.56
N GLY A 132 9.77 -4.98 7.92
CA GLY A 132 8.44 -4.46 8.22
C GLY A 132 8.42 -3.41 9.32
N ALA A 133 9.57 -3.04 9.90
CA ALA A 133 9.60 -1.96 10.88
C ALA A 133 9.06 -0.66 10.28
N CYS A 134 9.44 -0.35 9.04
CA CYS A 134 8.92 0.78 8.29
C CYS A 134 7.70 0.38 7.45
N ASP A 135 7.67 -0.81 6.85
CA ASP A 135 6.69 -1.12 5.79
C ASP A 135 6.09 -2.55 5.90
N ALA A 136 4.93 -2.77 6.53
CA ALA A 136 4.14 -1.78 7.26
C ALA A 136 3.72 -2.20 8.68
N LYS A 137 4.55 -2.98 9.39
CA LYS A 137 4.25 -3.37 10.79
C LYS A 137 4.31 -2.17 11.75
N GLY A 138 5.11 -1.14 11.44
CA GLY A 138 5.13 0.12 12.21
C GLY A 138 3.80 0.88 12.17
N GLN A 139 3.09 0.79 11.06
CA GLN A 139 1.80 1.37 10.77
C GLN A 139 0.71 0.61 11.54
N ALA A 140 0.79 -0.73 11.56
CA ALA A 140 -0.03 -1.55 12.44
C ALA A 140 0.18 -1.19 13.93
N ALA A 141 1.41 -0.87 14.34
CA ALA A 141 1.68 -0.41 15.70
C ALA A 141 1.12 0.99 15.99
N ALA A 142 1.15 1.91 15.02
CA ALA A 142 0.49 3.20 15.12
C ALA A 142 -1.04 3.06 15.24
N ILE A 143 -1.67 2.21 14.41
CA ILE A 143 -3.10 1.91 14.51
C ILE A 143 -3.45 1.28 15.86
N TYR A 144 -2.66 0.32 16.33
CA TYR A 144 -2.81 -0.27 17.66
C TYR A 144 -2.79 0.81 18.75
N LEU A 145 -1.83 1.73 18.68
CA LEU A 145 -1.68 2.84 19.62
C LEU A 145 -2.86 3.81 19.57
N VAL A 146 -3.36 4.17 18.39
CA VAL A 146 -4.56 5.01 18.20
C VAL A 146 -5.78 4.37 18.88
N MET A 147 -6.06 3.10 18.55
CA MET A 147 -7.22 2.38 19.08
C MET A 147 -7.15 2.23 20.60
N ARG A 148 -5.96 1.96 21.12
CA ARG A 148 -5.68 1.87 22.56
C ARG A 148 -5.87 3.20 23.28
N ALA A 149 -5.33 4.29 22.73
CA ALA A 149 -5.46 5.61 23.32
C ALA A 149 -6.92 6.09 23.34
N LEU A 150 -7.68 5.86 22.26
CA LEU A 150 -9.10 6.17 22.20
C LEU A 150 -9.92 5.39 23.25
N ARG A 151 -9.60 4.11 23.43
CA ARG A 151 -10.25 3.25 24.43
C ARG A 151 -9.92 3.69 25.86
N GLU A 152 -8.64 3.88 26.16
CA GLU A 152 -8.16 4.20 27.51
C GLU A 152 -8.64 5.58 27.97
N SER A 153 -8.57 6.57 27.10
CA SER A 153 -9.05 7.93 27.40
C SER A 153 -10.58 8.04 27.40
N GLY A 154 -11.29 7.08 26.78
CA GLY A 154 -12.74 7.07 26.66
C GLY A 154 -13.30 8.27 25.89
N VAL A 155 -12.50 8.94 25.05
CA VAL A 155 -12.89 10.19 24.36
C VAL A 155 -13.83 9.96 23.18
N LEU A 156 -13.90 8.74 22.65
CA LEU A 156 -14.82 8.39 21.56
C LEU A 156 -16.25 8.28 22.12
N LYS A 157 -17.04 9.36 21.99
CA LYS A 157 -18.42 9.44 22.51
C LYS A 157 -19.51 9.14 21.48
N LYS A 158 -19.17 9.13 20.20
CA LYS A 158 -20.08 8.86 19.08
C LYS A 158 -19.33 8.08 18.01
N GLY A 159 -20.09 7.32 17.22
CA GLY A 159 -19.57 6.62 16.06
C GLY A 159 -18.61 5.49 16.42
N ARG A 160 -17.80 5.12 15.45
CA ARG A 160 -16.97 3.91 15.50
C ARG A 160 -15.65 4.13 14.79
N VAL A 161 -14.60 3.49 15.29
CA VAL A 161 -13.34 3.32 14.57
C VAL A 161 -13.11 1.84 14.32
N THR A 162 -12.83 1.48 13.07
CA THR A 162 -12.48 0.11 12.67
C THR A 162 -11.09 0.07 12.07
N ALA A 163 -10.26 -0.87 12.53
CA ALA A 163 -8.96 -1.15 11.95
C ALA A 163 -9.08 -2.34 10.97
N HIS A 164 -8.76 -2.13 9.71
CA HIS A 164 -8.66 -3.14 8.67
C HIS A 164 -7.19 -3.53 8.49
N LEU A 165 -6.81 -4.67 9.05
CA LEU A 165 -5.45 -5.20 9.03
C LEU A 165 -5.41 -6.33 8.01
N VAL A 166 -4.80 -6.05 6.85
CA VAL A 166 -4.96 -6.86 5.63
C VAL A 166 -3.69 -7.58 5.23
N VAL A 167 -3.85 -8.63 4.42
CA VAL A 167 -2.76 -9.22 3.63
C VAL A 167 -2.72 -8.64 2.22
N GLU A 168 -1.60 -8.85 1.55
CA GLU A 168 -1.38 -8.69 0.12
C GLU A 168 -1.32 -7.27 -0.45
N GLU A 169 -1.10 -6.22 0.34
CA GLU A 169 -0.91 -4.87 -0.25
C GLU A 169 0.26 -4.86 -1.25
N GLU A 170 1.40 -5.41 -0.83
CA GLU A 170 2.69 -5.44 -1.54
C GLU A 170 2.62 -6.17 -2.89
N ASN A 171 1.56 -6.95 -3.08
CA ASN A 171 1.36 -7.81 -4.23
C ASN A 171 -0.05 -7.71 -4.83
N GLY A 172 -0.76 -6.61 -4.59
CA GLY A 172 -1.97 -6.29 -5.36
C GLY A 172 -3.19 -5.84 -4.58
N GLY A 173 -3.13 -5.84 -3.26
CA GLY A 173 -4.19 -5.41 -2.35
C GLY A 173 -5.41 -6.33 -2.30
N ASN A 174 -5.26 -7.62 -2.64
CA ASN A 174 -6.39 -8.55 -2.65
C ASN A 174 -7.02 -8.74 -1.26
N GLY A 175 -6.25 -8.59 -0.17
CA GLY A 175 -6.82 -8.56 1.17
C GLY A 175 -7.77 -7.38 1.36
N THR A 176 -7.39 -6.18 0.92
CA THR A 176 -8.30 -5.01 0.95
C THR A 176 -9.46 -5.17 -0.03
N LEU A 177 -9.24 -5.74 -1.21
CA LEU A 177 -10.33 -6.11 -2.14
C LEU A 177 -11.38 -6.98 -1.44
N ALA A 178 -10.96 -7.99 -0.69
CA ALA A 178 -11.89 -8.83 0.06
C ALA A 178 -12.65 -8.07 1.15
N MET A 179 -11.99 -7.13 1.86
CA MET A 179 -12.66 -6.25 2.84
C MET A 179 -13.80 -5.48 2.19
N ILE A 180 -13.49 -4.76 1.10
CA ILE A 180 -14.49 -3.89 0.46
C ILE A 180 -15.64 -4.68 -0.17
N ARG A 181 -15.39 -5.89 -0.69
CA ARG A 181 -16.44 -6.77 -1.24
C ARG A 181 -17.34 -7.37 -0.16
N SER A 182 -16.83 -7.49 1.06
CA SER A 182 -17.60 -7.96 2.21
C SER A 182 -18.42 -6.85 2.88
N CYS A 183 -18.54 -5.69 2.22
CA CYS A 183 -19.21 -4.48 2.72
C CYS A 183 -18.59 -3.96 4.03
N GLU A 184 -17.31 -4.23 4.25
CA GLU A 184 -16.54 -3.63 5.34
C GLU A 184 -16.10 -2.23 4.93
N GLY A 185 -16.72 -1.22 5.53
CA GLY A 185 -16.50 0.18 5.17
C GLY A 185 -16.85 1.15 6.28
N GLY A 186 -16.84 2.43 5.94
CA GLY A 186 -17.16 3.54 6.83
C GLY A 186 -17.45 4.81 6.04
N ASP A 187 -17.48 5.94 6.72
CA ASP A 187 -17.71 7.26 6.11
C ASP A 187 -16.41 7.87 5.55
N ALA A 188 -15.24 7.38 5.99
CA ALA A 188 -13.92 7.74 5.46
C ALA A 188 -12.89 6.65 5.80
N CYS A 189 -11.77 6.66 5.08
CA CYS A 189 -10.61 5.80 5.37
C CYS A 189 -9.34 6.62 5.56
N VAL A 190 -8.51 6.24 6.53
CA VAL A 190 -7.10 6.65 6.62
C VAL A 190 -6.26 5.40 6.44
N VAL A 191 -5.54 5.33 5.32
CA VAL A 191 -4.55 4.27 5.05
C VAL A 191 -3.23 4.69 5.68
N PHE A 192 -2.61 3.80 6.42
CA PHE A 192 -1.34 4.05 7.08
C PHE A 192 -0.22 3.47 6.22
N GLU A 193 0.65 4.36 5.74
CA GLU A 193 1.83 4.06 4.92
C GLU A 193 2.99 4.97 5.35
N PRO A 194 4.26 4.62 5.08
CA PRO A 194 5.40 5.50 5.33
C PRO A 194 5.22 6.86 4.65
N SER A 195 5.07 7.93 5.44
CA SER A 195 4.66 9.24 4.91
C SER A 195 5.70 10.35 4.98
N ASP A 196 6.81 10.14 5.70
CA ASP A 196 7.83 11.17 5.92
C ASP A 196 7.20 12.49 6.46
N GLY A 197 6.27 12.34 7.42
CA GLY A 197 5.57 13.45 8.05
C GLY A 197 4.65 14.24 7.11
N LYS A 198 4.04 13.57 6.12
CA LYS A 198 3.12 14.21 5.16
C LYS A 198 1.73 13.58 5.23
N LEU A 199 0.73 14.35 4.85
CA LEU A 199 -0.62 13.84 4.59
C LEU A 199 -0.78 13.70 3.08
N PHE A 200 -0.83 12.48 2.55
CA PHE A 200 -1.07 12.31 1.12
C PHE A 200 -2.58 12.37 0.82
N THR A 201 -2.94 13.33 -0.03
CA THR A 201 -4.30 13.52 -0.56
C THR A 201 -4.40 13.13 -2.02
N SER A 202 -3.27 12.81 -2.66
CA SER A 202 -3.19 12.36 -4.04
C SER A 202 -2.16 11.25 -4.14
N VAL A 203 -2.60 10.05 -4.52
CA VAL A 203 -1.80 8.82 -4.61
C VAL A 203 -1.82 8.37 -6.06
N ARG A 204 -0.64 8.09 -6.63
CA ARG A 204 -0.55 7.64 -8.02
C ARG A 204 -1.07 6.22 -8.20
N GLY A 205 -1.48 5.89 -9.41
CA GLY A 205 -1.78 4.52 -9.80
C GLY A 205 -0.51 3.75 -10.21
N ALA A 206 -0.66 2.43 -10.38
CA ALA A 206 0.36 1.56 -10.97
C ALA A 206 -0.26 0.34 -11.64
N VAL A 207 0.39 -0.09 -12.74
CA VAL A 207 0.17 -1.41 -13.32
C VAL A 207 1.48 -2.17 -13.39
N TRP A 208 1.49 -3.43 -12.95
CA TRP A 208 2.61 -4.33 -13.21
C TRP A 208 2.28 -5.16 -14.44
N PHE A 209 3.22 -5.27 -15.36
CA PHE A 209 3.04 -5.99 -16.61
C PHE A 209 4.00 -7.18 -16.71
N ARG A 210 3.55 -8.23 -17.39
CA ARG A 210 4.34 -9.36 -17.86
C ARG A 210 4.11 -9.48 -19.36
N LEU A 211 5.15 -9.22 -20.14
CA LEU A 211 5.18 -9.45 -21.57
C LEU A 211 5.92 -10.76 -21.85
N GLN A 212 5.20 -11.72 -22.42
CA GLN A 212 5.79 -12.94 -22.96
C GLN A 212 6.00 -12.78 -24.46
N CYS A 213 7.22 -13.03 -24.93
CA CYS A 213 7.59 -13.04 -26.35
C CYS A 213 7.95 -14.46 -26.76
N ARG A 214 7.42 -14.91 -27.90
CA ARG A 214 7.73 -16.20 -28.52
C ARG A 214 8.37 -15.96 -29.88
N GLY A 215 9.61 -16.39 -30.00
CA GLY A 215 10.43 -16.36 -31.19
C GLY A 215 10.55 -17.73 -31.85
N ARG A 216 11.58 -17.87 -32.68
CA ARG A 216 11.98 -19.11 -33.36
C ARG A 216 13.48 -19.29 -33.17
N ALA A 217 13.84 -20.31 -32.40
CA ALA A 217 15.24 -20.64 -32.15
C ALA A 217 15.93 -21.15 -33.40
N GLY A 218 17.25 -21.00 -33.43
CA GLY A 218 18.11 -21.55 -34.46
C GLY A 218 19.55 -21.09 -34.27
N HIS A 219 20.46 -21.74 -35.00
CA HIS A 219 21.88 -21.45 -34.98
C HIS A 219 22.14 -19.98 -35.40
N SER A 220 23.06 -19.29 -34.73
CA SER A 220 23.37 -17.87 -35.01
C SER A 220 23.75 -17.61 -36.47
N GLY A 221 24.39 -18.58 -37.13
CA GLY A 221 24.70 -18.56 -38.57
C GLY A 221 23.49 -18.62 -39.51
N GLN A 222 22.27 -18.85 -39.01
CA GLN A 222 21.04 -18.95 -39.81
C GLN A 222 20.06 -17.80 -39.50
N ALA A 223 20.57 -16.57 -39.43
CA ALA A 223 19.79 -15.39 -39.03
C ALA A 223 18.49 -15.19 -39.84
N ALA A 224 18.48 -15.50 -41.13
CA ALA A 224 17.31 -15.35 -42.01
C ALA A 224 16.09 -16.18 -41.58
N VAL A 225 16.30 -17.27 -40.84
CA VAL A 225 15.23 -18.17 -40.39
C VAL A 225 15.07 -18.19 -38.88
N THR A 226 15.70 -17.30 -38.13
CA THR A 226 15.46 -17.17 -36.68
C THR A 226 14.57 -15.96 -36.38
N LYS A 227 13.90 -15.99 -35.22
CA LYS A 227 13.19 -14.83 -34.67
C LYS A 227 13.57 -14.75 -33.20
N SER A 228 14.35 -13.76 -32.81
CA SER A 228 14.84 -13.67 -31.43
C SER A 228 13.77 -13.06 -30.53
N ALA A 229 13.26 -13.84 -29.57
CA ALA A 229 12.35 -13.34 -28.54
C ALA A 229 13.00 -12.27 -27.64
N LEU A 230 14.33 -12.34 -27.46
CA LEU A 230 15.10 -11.33 -26.75
C LEU A 230 15.08 -9.98 -27.48
N LEU A 231 15.21 -9.99 -28.81
CA LEU A 231 15.11 -8.75 -29.60
C LEU A 231 13.68 -8.19 -29.58
N MET A 232 12.66 -9.05 -29.59
CA MET A 232 11.28 -8.61 -29.40
C MET A 232 11.09 -7.92 -28.04
N ALA A 233 11.63 -8.48 -26.95
CA ALA A 233 11.55 -7.86 -25.63
C ALA A 233 12.27 -6.49 -25.58
N ARG A 234 13.46 -6.37 -26.20
CA ARG A 234 14.16 -5.09 -26.37
C ARG A 234 13.29 -4.06 -27.11
N ASP A 235 12.66 -4.46 -28.20
CA ASP A 235 11.85 -3.54 -29.00
C ASP A 235 10.57 -3.11 -28.25
N ALA A 236 9.99 -4.00 -27.44
CA ALA A 236 8.91 -3.63 -26.52
C ALA A 236 9.36 -2.61 -25.46
N MET A 237 10.56 -2.78 -24.89
CA MET A 237 11.11 -1.80 -23.93
C MET A 237 11.18 -0.41 -24.56
N ARG A 238 11.74 -0.30 -25.76
CA ARG A 238 11.83 0.98 -26.49
C ARG A 238 10.45 1.61 -26.71
N LEU A 239 9.47 0.84 -27.16
CA LEU A 239 8.09 1.33 -27.35
C LEU A 239 7.49 1.83 -26.03
N MET A 240 7.66 1.08 -24.94
CA MET A 240 7.16 1.45 -23.62
C MET A 240 7.87 2.70 -23.05
N GLU A 241 9.15 2.88 -23.32
CA GLU A 241 9.91 4.09 -22.97
C GLU A 241 9.39 5.33 -23.72
N GLU A 242 9.13 5.20 -25.03
CA GLU A 242 8.54 6.25 -25.85
C GLU A 242 7.14 6.64 -25.34
N TYR A 243 6.31 5.65 -25.01
CA TYR A 243 5.00 5.85 -24.40
C TYR A 243 5.10 6.52 -23.02
N HIS A 244 6.00 6.07 -22.15
CA HIS A 244 6.22 6.69 -20.84
C HIS A 244 6.65 8.15 -20.96
N ALA A 245 7.55 8.47 -21.91
CA ALA A 245 7.98 9.84 -22.16
C ALA A 245 6.84 10.74 -22.64
N ASP A 246 5.94 10.23 -23.50
CA ASP A 246 4.72 10.96 -23.87
C ASP A 246 3.80 11.13 -22.67
N LEU A 247 3.50 10.04 -21.95
CA LEU A 247 2.65 10.03 -20.77
C LEU A 247 3.13 11.04 -19.73
N LEU A 248 4.44 11.13 -19.47
CA LEU A 248 5.01 12.08 -18.53
C LEU A 248 4.78 13.55 -18.93
N LYS A 249 4.82 13.87 -20.23
CA LYS A 249 4.54 15.24 -20.72
C LYS A 249 3.09 15.64 -20.50
N ARG A 250 2.14 14.73 -20.73
CA ARG A 250 0.70 14.95 -20.55
C ARG A 250 0.22 14.79 -19.10
N SER A 251 1.09 14.38 -18.18
CA SER A 251 0.82 14.21 -16.74
C SER A 251 1.37 15.38 -15.90
N ARG A 252 1.35 16.60 -16.46
CA ARG A 252 1.69 17.85 -15.76
C ARG A 252 0.44 18.64 -15.38
N GLY A 253 0.58 19.59 -14.46
CA GLY A 253 -0.56 20.38 -13.94
C GLY A 253 -1.20 19.76 -12.71
N PHE A 254 -0.48 18.86 -12.03
CA PHE A 254 -0.84 18.29 -10.74
C PHE A 254 0.16 18.81 -9.71
N PRO A 255 -0.10 19.92 -9.00
CA PRO A 255 0.91 20.60 -8.18
C PRO A 255 1.61 19.71 -7.15
N LEU A 256 0.88 18.75 -6.56
CA LEU A 256 1.42 17.80 -5.59
C LEU A 256 2.41 16.78 -6.19
N PHE A 257 2.39 16.59 -7.51
CA PHE A 257 3.30 15.71 -8.26
C PHE A 257 4.33 16.47 -9.11
N ASP A 258 4.05 17.72 -9.49
CA ASP A 258 4.95 18.52 -10.34
C ASP A 258 6.28 18.86 -9.66
N ILE A 259 6.39 18.68 -8.34
CA ILE A 259 7.65 18.78 -7.60
C ILE A 259 8.64 17.65 -7.94
N TYR A 260 8.16 16.55 -8.53
CA TYR A 260 8.99 15.43 -8.95
C TYR A 260 9.29 15.54 -10.45
N GLU A 261 10.55 15.28 -10.82
CA GLU A 261 10.93 15.18 -12.23
C GLU A 261 10.15 14.03 -12.91
N ASN A 262 10.08 12.87 -12.25
CA ASN A 262 9.30 11.72 -12.69
C ASN A 262 8.54 11.11 -11.50
N PRO A 263 7.27 11.51 -11.27
CA PRO A 263 6.46 10.96 -10.17
C PRO A 263 5.91 9.56 -10.46
N MET A 264 6.04 9.05 -11.69
CA MET A 264 5.35 7.84 -12.16
C MET A 264 6.26 6.94 -13.01
N PRO A 265 7.35 6.41 -12.44
CA PRO A 265 8.39 5.73 -13.21
C PRO A 265 7.88 4.49 -13.95
N LEU A 266 8.47 4.27 -15.13
CA LEU A 266 8.51 2.98 -15.81
C LEU A 266 9.78 2.24 -15.37
N THR A 267 9.62 1.03 -14.85
CA THR A 267 10.74 0.19 -14.42
C THR A 267 10.62 -1.18 -15.06
N PHE A 268 11.65 -1.61 -15.80
CA PHE A 268 11.80 -3.00 -16.22
C PHE A 268 12.54 -3.79 -15.14
N GLY A 269 11.80 -4.50 -14.31
CA GLY A 269 12.35 -5.18 -13.13
C GLY A 269 13.02 -6.51 -13.45
N ARG A 270 12.60 -7.20 -14.52
CA ARG A 270 13.13 -8.53 -14.86
C ARG A 270 13.04 -8.83 -16.34
N LEU A 271 14.09 -9.41 -16.89
CA LEU A 271 14.11 -10.02 -18.21
C LEU A 271 14.75 -11.41 -18.13
N ASN A 272 14.01 -12.45 -18.52
CA ASN A 272 14.55 -13.80 -18.68
C ASN A 272 14.46 -14.20 -20.16
N ALA A 273 15.59 -14.53 -20.79
CA ALA A 273 15.63 -14.97 -22.17
C ALA A 273 16.92 -15.75 -22.49
N GLY A 274 16.78 -16.75 -23.35
CA GLY A 274 17.91 -17.50 -23.91
C GLY A 274 18.57 -18.48 -22.92
N ASN A 275 19.35 -19.38 -23.48
CA ASN A 275 20.10 -20.40 -22.74
C ASN A 275 21.45 -20.77 -23.40
N TRP A 276 21.77 -20.17 -24.56
CA TRP A 276 22.97 -20.46 -25.32
C TRP A 276 23.40 -19.24 -26.16
N PRO A 277 24.68 -18.83 -26.15
CA PRO A 277 25.12 -17.59 -26.81
C PRO A 277 25.04 -17.64 -28.34
N ALA A 278 25.19 -18.82 -28.95
CA ALA A 278 25.17 -19.01 -30.40
C ALA A 278 23.79 -19.44 -30.94
N ALA A 279 22.71 -19.21 -30.19
CA ALA A 279 21.34 -19.52 -30.61
C ALA A 279 20.41 -18.32 -30.40
N ALA A 280 19.49 -18.09 -31.34
CA ALA A 280 18.42 -17.13 -31.14
C ALA A 280 17.46 -17.63 -30.04
N PRO A 281 17.14 -16.85 -28.99
CA PRO A 281 16.17 -17.27 -27.98
C PRO A 281 14.76 -17.42 -28.56
N ALA A 282 14.14 -18.58 -28.33
CA ALA A 282 12.73 -18.81 -28.69
C ALA A 282 11.74 -18.21 -27.69
N SER A 283 12.18 -17.84 -26.49
CA SER A 283 11.32 -17.23 -25.47
C SER A 283 12.02 -16.10 -24.75
N ALA A 284 11.25 -15.08 -24.40
CA ALA A 284 11.64 -14.04 -23.47
C ALA A 284 10.43 -13.63 -22.61
N THR A 285 10.65 -13.43 -21.32
CA THR A 285 9.65 -12.89 -20.39
C THR A 285 10.20 -11.61 -19.80
N LEU A 286 9.50 -10.50 -20.06
CA LEU A 286 9.80 -9.17 -19.55
C LEU A 286 8.74 -8.79 -18.50
N GLU A 287 9.17 -8.41 -17.31
CA GLU A 287 8.30 -7.94 -16.23
C GLU A 287 8.72 -6.55 -15.78
N GLY A 288 7.73 -5.72 -15.44
CA GLY A 288 7.98 -4.35 -14.99
C GLY A 288 6.74 -3.70 -14.40
N VAL A 289 6.92 -2.45 -13.97
CA VAL A 289 5.87 -1.59 -13.42
C VAL A 289 5.84 -0.29 -14.19
N LEU A 290 4.63 0.23 -14.43
CA LEU A 290 4.40 1.59 -14.89
C LEU A 290 3.47 2.31 -13.91
N GLY A 291 3.95 3.41 -13.34
CA GLY A 291 3.10 4.35 -12.62
C GLY A 291 2.28 5.23 -13.56
N PHE A 292 1.17 5.79 -13.07
CA PHE A 292 0.42 6.81 -13.80
C PHE A 292 -0.29 7.78 -12.84
N LEU A 293 -0.61 8.98 -13.34
CA LEU A 293 -1.22 10.07 -12.57
C LEU A 293 -2.74 10.19 -12.85
N PRO A 294 -3.47 11.05 -12.09
CA PRO A 294 -4.94 11.10 -12.13
C PRO A 294 -5.60 11.53 -13.46
N ASN A 295 -4.81 11.96 -14.46
CA ASN A 295 -5.29 12.17 -15.83
C ASN A 295 -5.61 10.84 -16.55
N MET A 296 -5.16 9.70 -16.01
CA MET A 296 -5.38 8.37 -16.54
C MET A 296 -6.11 7.47 -15.54
N THR A 297 -6.65 6.36 -16.05
CA THR A 297 -7.10 5.23 -15.22
C THR A 297 -6.29 3.99 -15.58
N LYS A 298 -6.31 2.98 -14.71
CA LYS A 298 -5.66 1.69 -14.98
C LYS A 298 -6.15 1.07 -16.30
N GLU A 299 -7.44 1.16 -16.61
CA GLU A 299 -8.01 0.63 -17.87
C GLU A 299 -7.43 1.31 -19.10
N LYS A 300 -7.32 2.64 -19.07
CA LYS A 300 -6.77 3.42 -20.19
C LYS A 300 -5.30 3.08 -20.42
N VAL A 301 -4.49 3.05 -19.35
CA VAL A 301 -3.07 2.71 -19.44
C VAL A 301 -2.89 1.28 -19.97
N MET A 302 -3.66 0.32 -19.46
CA MET A 302 -3.61 -1.06 -19.95
C MET A 302 -4.01 -1.17 -21.42
N ALA A 303 -5.06 -0.46 -21.84
CA ALA A 303 -5.53 -0.47 -23.23
C ALA A 303 -4.52 0.19 -24.19
N GLU A 304 -3.90 1.30 -23.79
CA GLU A 304 -2.87 2.00 -24.57
C GLU A 304 -1.61 1.14 -24.70
N LEU A 305 -1.13 0.49 -23.63
CA LEU A 305 0.00 -0.44 -23.69
C LEU A 305 -0.30 -1.67 -24.58
N ARG A 306 -1.50 -2.23 -24.54
CA ARG A 306 -1.90 -3.33 -25.45
C ARG A 306 -1.87 -2.87 -26.91
N SER A 307 -2.40 -1.67 -27.18
CA SER A 307 -2.47 -1.10 -28.52
C SER A 307 -1.08 -0.79 -29.08
N LEU A 308 -0.19 -0.25 -28.24
CA LEU A 308 1.21 0.02 -28.55
C LEU A 308 1.96 -1.25 -28.97
N ILE A 309 1.84 -2.33 -28.19
CA ILE A 309 2.47 -3.62 -28.50
C ILE A 309 1.90 -4.20 -29.81
N ALA A 310 0.58 -4.15 -30.01
CA ALA A 310 -0.03 -4.64 -31.24
C ALA A 310 0.40 -3.84 -32.48
N ALA A 311 0.50 -2.51 -32.37
CA ALA A 311 0.88 -1.62 -33.47
C ALA A 311 2.36 -1.72 -33.87
N GLY A 312 3.23 -2.21 -32.97
CA GLY A 312 4.66 -2.38 -33.23
C GLY A 312 4.99 -3.41 -34.32
N GLY A 313 4.02 -4.18 -34.83
CA GLY A 313 4.16 -5.12 -35.96
C GLY A 313 5.05 -6.34 -35.70
N LEU A 314 5.83 -6.33 -34.62
CA LEU A 314 6.67 -7.43 -34.15
C LEU A 314 5.88 -8.51 -33.40
N PHE A 315 4.71 -8.13 -32.89
CA PHE A 315 3.87 -8.87 -31.97
C PHE A 315 2.58 -9.30 -32.64
N THR A 316 2.22 -10.56 -32.48
CA THR A 316 0.92 -11.13 -32.88
C THR A 316 0.35 -11.89 -31.68
N PRO A 317 -0.96 -12.18 -31.64
CA PRO A 317 -1.56 -12.99 -30.58
C PRO A 317 -0.88 -14.36 -30.40
N GLU A 318 -0.32 -14.92 -31.47
CA GLU A 318 0.37 -16.22 -31.43
C GLU A 318 1.77 -16.11 -30.80
N ASN A 319 2.45 -14.99 -31.05
CA ASN A 319 3.86 -14.81 -30.69
C ASN A 319 4.09 -13.93 -29.46
N SER A 320 3.02 -13.44 -28.83
CA SER A 320 3.13 -12.56 -27.66
C SER A 320 1.92 -12.60 -26.75
N GLY A 321 2.12 -12.25 -25.48
CA GLY A 321 1.04 -12.07 -24.50
C GLY A 321 1.42 -11.00 -23.48
N LEU A 322 0.60 -9.96 -23.36
CA LEU A 322 0.74 -8.92 -22.35
C LEU A 322 -0.30 -9.15 -21.24
N HIS A 323 0.18 -9.49 -20.05
CA HIS A 323 -0.64 -9.70 -18.86
C HIS A 323 -0.38 -8.59 -17.85
N PHE A 324 -1.42 -8.16 -17.13
CA PHE A 324 -1.28 -7.15 -16.08
C PHE A 324 -1.59 -7.79 -14.72
N MET A 325 -0.56 -7.91 -13.90
CA MET A 325 -0.60 -8.71 -12.68
C MET A 325 -1.03 -7.91 -11.46
N TYR A 326 -0.71 -6.62 -11.44
CA TYR A 326 -1.05 -5.67 -10.38
C TYR A 326 -1.76 -4.49 -11.05
N ARG A 327 -2.89 -4.04 -10.49
CA ARG A 327 -3.78 -3.08 -11.17
C ARG A 327 -4.41 -2.09 -10.19
N HIS A 328 -3.65 -1.09 -9.75
CA HIS A 328 -4.14 -0.04 -8.85
C HIS A 328 -4.46 1.25 -9.62
N ASP A 329 -5.62 1.84 -9.33
CA ASP A 329 -5.98 3.17 -9.82
C ASP A 329 -5.42 4.28 -8.90
N CYS A 330 -5.50 5.54 -9.33
CA CYS A 330 -5.17 6.67 -8.48
C CYS A 330 -6.22 6.84 -7.36
N SER A 331 -5.80 7.42 -6.22
CA SER A 331 -6.71 7.89 -5.17
C SER A 331 -6.48 9.38 -4.95
N VAL A 332 -7.52 10.20 -5.11
CA VAL A 332 -7.39 11.67 -5.08
C VAL A 332 -8.55 12.28 -4.31
N LEU A 333 -8.21 13.15 -3.35
CA LEU A 333 -9.13 14.15 -2.83
C LEU A 333 -8.93 15.46 -3.57
N GLU A 334 -10.02 16.16 -3.82
CA GLU A 334 -9.99 17.50 -4.40
C GLU A 334 -9.23 18.48 -3.49
N ASP A 335 -8.66 19.53 -4.09
CA ASP A 335 -7.98 20.57 -3.34
C ASP A 335 -8.91 21.22 -2.30
N GLY A 336 -8.43 21.39 -1.08
CA GLY A 336 -9.21 21.92 0.03
C GLY A 336 -10.35 21.03 0.54
N HIS A 337 -10.34 19.73 0.21
CA HIS A 337 -11.35 18.77 0.68
C HIS A 337 -11.49 18.81 2.21
N TRP A 338 -12.72 18.77 2.72
CA TRP A 338 -13.00 18.96 4.15
C TRP A 338 -12.29 17.92 5.04
N LEU A 339 -12.17 16.68 4.56
CA LEU A 339 -11.53 15.59 5.30
C LEU A 339 -10.04 15.88 5.56
N SER A 340 -9.31 16.35 4.55
CA SER A 340 -7.88 16.66 4.70
C SER A 340 -7.68 17.86 5.61
N ARG A 341 -8.48 18.93 5.46
CA ARG A 341 -8.46 20.09 6.37
C ARG A 341 -8.69 19.69 7.82
N MET A 342 -9.65 18.80 8.08
CA MET A 342 -9.92 18.31 9.43
C MET A 342 -8.77 17.49 9.99
N PHE A 343 -8.13 16.64 9.17
CA PHE A 343 -6.94 15.89 9.59
C PHE A 343 -5.77 16.83 9.92
N LEU A 344 -5.48 17.81 9.06
CA LEU A 344 -4.43 18.81 9.30
C LEU A 344 -4.70 19.62 10.57
N GLN A 345 -5.96 19.99 10.82
CA GLN A 345 -6.35 20.68 12.05
C GLN A 345 -6.14 19.79 13.29
N ALA A 346 -6.51 18.51 13.23
CA ALA A 346 -6.27 17.55 14.30
C ALA A 346 -4.77 17.40 14.58
N ALA A 347 -3.97 17.23 13.53
CA ALA A 347 -2.52 17.12 13.61
C ALA A 347 -1.88 18.37 14.26
N ALA A 348 -2.30 19.57 13.84
CA ALA A 348 -1.85 20.82 14.43
C ALA A 348 -2.24 20.97 15.92
N ARG A 349 -3.45 20.55 16.32
CA ARG A 349 -3.90 20.55 17.73
C ARG A 349 -3.06 19.60 18.59
N SER A 350 -2.60 18.50 18.00
CA SER A 350 -1.75 17.50 18.65
C SER A 350 -0.26 17.88 18.66
N GLY A 351 0.11 19.06 18.16
CA GLY A 351 1.51 19.51 18.09
C GLY A 351 2.33 18.88 16.96
N VAL A 352 1.66 18.26 15.98
CA VAL A 352 2.26 17.54 14.85
C VAL A 352 1.77 18.17 13.55
N PRO A 353 2.20 19.40 13.20
CA PRO A 353 1.74 20.04 11.97
C PRO A 353 2.22 19.25 10.75
N LEU A 354 1.27 18.82 9.92
CA LEU A 354 1.52 18.15 8.65
C LEU A 354 1.24 19.09 7.47
N ARG A 355 1.64 18.68 6.27
CA ARG A 355 1.29 19.32 5.01
C ARG A 355 0.80 18.28 4.01
N GLU A 356 -0.05 18.72 3.10
CA GLU A 356 -0.49 17.89 1.99
C GLU A 356 0.67 17.60 1.02
N ALA A 357 0.67 16.40 0.45
CA ALA A 357 1.64 15.98 -0.55
C ALA A 357 1.02 14.97 -1.53
N GLY A 358 1.73 14.74 -2.65
CA GLY A 358 1.46 13.63 -3.55
C GLY A 358 2.33 12.42 -3.19
N MET A 359 1.76 11.21 -3.21
CA MET A 359 2.49 9.97 -2.98
C MET A 359 2.94 9.39 -4.32
N PRO A 360 4.26 9.36 -4.65
CA PRO A 360 4.80 8.76 -5.87
C PRO A 360 4.89 7.22 -5.78
N ALA A 361 4.00 6.60 -5.01
CA ALA A 361 3.78 5.18 -4.85
C ALA A 361 2.27 4.88 -4.91
N SER A 362 1.90 3.65 -5.24
CA SER A 362 0.52 3.16 -5.11
C SER A 362 0.33 2.56 -3.72
N CYS A 363 -0.91 2.54 -3.23
CA CYS A 363 -1.30 1.82 -2.02
C CYS A 363 -2.79 1.51 -2.03
N ASP A 364 -3.28 0.85 -0.98
CA ASP A 364 -4.67 0.39 -0.85
C ASP A 364 -5.75 1.50 -0.83
N ALA A 365 -5.37 2.78 -0.79
CA ALA A 365 -6.32 3.90 -0.75
C ALA A 365 -7.35 3.91 -1.89
N TRP A 366 -6.98 3.41 -3.08
CA TRP A 366 -7.88 3.37 -4.24
C TRP A 366 -9.06 2.40 -4.07
N PHE A 367 -8.91 1.31 -3.31
CA PHE A 367 -10.02 0.41 -3.00
C PHE A 367 -11.13 1.15 -2.25
N TYR A 368 -10.77 2.00 -1.30
CA TYR A 368 -11.73 2.80 -0.54
C TYR A 368 -12.29 3.96 -1.38
N SER A 369 -11.44 4.74 -2.04
CA SER A 369 -11.88 5.95 -2.76
C SER A 369 -12.59 5.67 -4.07
N ARG A 370 -12.09 4.73 -4.88
CA ARG A 370 -12.62 4.44 -6.22
C ARG A 370 -13.66 3.34 -6.22
N MET A 371 -13.51 2.32 -5.37
CA MET A 371 -14.40 1.15 -5.40
C MET A 371 -15.50 1.22 -4.34
N LEU A 372 -15.22 1.66 -3.11
CA LEU A 372 -16.26 1.94 -2.12
C LEU A 372 -16.88 3.35 -2.24
N GLY A 373 -16.18 4.29 -2.89
CA GLY A 373 -16.67 5.65 -3.06
C GLY A 373 -16.60 6.51 -1.80
N ILE A 374 -15.72 6.15 -0.83
CA ILE A 374 -15.55 6.90 0.42
C ILE A 374 -14.22 7.67 0.41
N PRO A 375 -14.16 8.90 0.95
CA PRO A 375 -12.93 9.68 0.91
C PRO A 375 -11.81 8.98 1.70
N ALA A 376 -10.62 8.91 1.09
CA ALA A 376 -9.45 8.24 1.65
C ALA A 376 -8.25 9.19 1.73
N LEU A 377 -7.53 9.14 2.86
CA LEU A 377 -6.26 9.83 3.11
C LEU A 377 -5.15 8.80 3.35
N VAL A 378 -3.89 9.19 3.12
CA VAL A 378 -2.74 8.35 3.50
C VAL A 378 -1.80 9.11 4.43
N VAL A 379 -1.47 8.52 5.56
CA VAL A 379 -0.52 9.07 6.54
C VAL A 379 -0.03 7.97 7.47
N GLY A 380 1.26 7.93 7.76
CA GLY A 380 1.84 6.91 8.60
C GLY A 380 3.26 7.26 9.03
N PRO A 381 3.78 6.61 10.08
CA PRO A 381 5.12 6.85 10.57
C PRO A 381 6.17 6.33 9.57
N GLY A 382 7.40 6.83 9.66
CA GLY A 382 8.51 6.36 8.83
C GLY A 382 8.55 6.95 7.42
N SER A 383 9.47 6.43 6.60
CA SER A 383 9.80 6.95 5.28
C SER A 383 10.05 5.84 4.26
N LEU A 384 9.50 6.00 3.05
CA LEU A 384 9.78 5.12 1.91
C LEU A 384 11.28 5.07 1.56
N GLY A 385 12.08 6.06 1.99
CA GLY A 385 13.53 6.07 1.75
C GLY A 385 14.30 4.95 2.44
N VAL A 386 13.71 4.30 3.45
CA VAL A 386 14.31 3.13 4.15
C VAL A 386 13.50 1.85 3.99
N ALA A 387 12.31 1.94 3.39
CA ALA A 387 11.51 0.77 3.02
C ALA A 387 12.27 -0.08 1.98
N HIS A 388 12.00 -1.40 1.97
CA HIS A 388 12.59 -2.37 1.04
C HIS A 388 14.14 -2.42 1.07
N SER A 389 14.75 -1.94 2.16
CA SER A 389 16.19 -1.86 2.31
C SER A 389 16.68 -2.72 3.47
N LYS A 390 18.00 -2.91 3.56
CA LYS A 390 18.67 -3.56 4.68
C LYS A 390 18.65 -2.75 5.97
N ASP A 391 18.50 -1.43 5.84
CA ASP A 391 18.54 -0.46 6.94
C ASP A 391 17.13 -0.10 7.40
N GLU A 392 16.13 -0.93 7.07
CA GLU A 392 14.73 -0.67 7.40
C GLU A 392 14.54 -0.48 8.91
N HIS A 393 13.98 0.68 9.25
CA HIS A 393 13.75 1.11 10.62
C HIS A 393 12.62 2.12 10.72
N ILE A 394 12.16 2.32 11.95
CA ILE A 394 11.19 3.36 12.29
C ILE A 394 11.51 3.93 13.67
N THR A 395 11.25 5.22 13.88
CA THR A 395 11.39 5.82 15.20
C THR A 395 10.07 5.73 15.98
N LEU A 396 10.16 5.58 17.31
CA LEU A 396 8.99 5.63 18.17
C LEU A 396 8.36 7.02 18.19
N GLN A 397 9.13 8.08 17.96
CA GLN A 397 8.60 9.44 17.85
C GLN A 397 7.67 9.58 16.65
N GLU A 398 8.04 9.02 15.49
CA GLU A 398 7.15 9.05 14.31
C GLU A 398 5.84 8.30 14.59
N ILE A 399 5.90 7.14 15.26
CA ILE A 399 4.71 6.37 15.67
C ILE A 399 3.84 7.21 16.61
N GLU A 400 4.44 7.84 17.62
CA GLU A 400 3.75 8.71 18.58
C GLU A 400 3.06 9.89 17.88
N ASP A 401 3.78 10.60 17.02
CA ASP A 401 3.32 11.80 16.34
C ASP A 401 2.10 11.51 15.46
N VAL A 402 2.19 10.46 14.63
CA VAL A 402 1.07 10.03 13.78
C VAL A 402 -0.10 9.54 14.63
N ALA A 403 0.16 8.78 15.70
CA ALA A 403 -0.91 8.28 16.56
C ALA A 403 -1.66 9.41 17.26
N ARG A 404 -0.97 10.47 17.73
CA ARG A 404 -1.62 11.65 18.31
C ARG A 404 -2.49 12.40 17.29
N ALA A 405 -2.00 12.58 16.07
CA ALA A 405 -2.76 13.24 15.01
C ALA A 405 -4.00 12.42 14.62
N ALA A 406 -3.83 11.12 14.39
CA ALA A 406 -4.90 10.21 13.97
C ALA A 406 -5.94 9.96 15.07
N ALA A 407 -5.55 9.88 16.34
CA ALA A 407 -6.49 9.70 17.44
C ALA A 407 -7.35 10.96 17.67
N GLU A 408 -6.76 12.16 17.61
CA GLU A 408 -7.54 13.41 17.67
C GLU A 408 -8.45 13.54 16.44
N PHE A 409 -7.97 13.18 15.25
CA PHE A 409 -8.80 13.16 14.04
C PHE A 409 -9.99 12.20 14.18
N ALA A 410 -9.77 10.98 14.66
CA ALA A 410 -10.83 10.00 14.87
C ALA A 410 -11.88 10.51 15.86
N ARG A 411 -11.45 11.16 16.94
CA ARG A 411 -12.34 11.78 17.93
C ARG A 411 -13.23 12.84 17.29
N LEU A 412 -12.64 13.75 16.51
CA LEU A 412 -13.36 14.83 15.81
C LEU A 412 -14.33 14.27 14.75
N PHE A 413 -13.82 13.37 13.90
CA PHE A 413 -14.56 12.78 12.79
C PHE A 413 -15.79 12.02 13.26
N CYS A 414 -15.61 11.08 14.19
CA CYS A 414 -16.69 10.24 14.68
C CYS A 414 -17.68 11.05 15.54
N GLY A 415 -17.17 12.07 16.24
CA GLY A 415 -17.96 13.04 17.01
C GLY A 415 -18.88 13.93 16.16
N GLY A 416 -18.64 14.01 14.85
CA GLY A 416 -19.34 14.93 13.94
C GLY A 416 -18.91 16.39 14.15
N GLU A 417 -17.74 16.62 14.74
CA GLU A 417 -17.14 17.96 14.80
C GLU A 417 -16.64 18.32 13.39
N THR A 418 -16.95 19.53 12.92
CA THR A 418 -16.56 20.05 11.60
C THR A 418 -15.42 21.04 11.70
#